data_AF-A0A0M0BTD2-F1
#
_entry.id   AF-A0A0M0BTD2-F1
#
_cell.length_a   1.000
_cell.length_b   1.000
_cell.length_c   1.000
_cell.angle_alpha   90.00
_cell.angle_beta   90.00
_cell.angle_gamma   90.00
#
_symmetry.space_group_name_H-M   'P 1'
#
loop_
_entity.id
_entity.type
_entity.pdbx_description
1 polymer ?
#
loop_
_entity_poly.entity_id
_entity_poly.type
_entity_poly.pdbx_seq_one_letter_code
_entity_poly.pdbx_strand_id
1 'polypeptide(L)'
;MRFVNDKRGQIRIIEALFASLLMISTITLVPSQLGIEKTHFNSYYSEGTQVLVSLDSNGKLSSLIEERNWTSLKKCIQSVLPVSLWFNITVFDENLTIINDAKISNGGLISDEIIAINYVCASLSQNYAIYIVRLQLAGVK
;
A
#
# COMPACT_ATOMS: atom_id res chain seq x y z
N MET A 1 -55.95 -2.28 38.78
CA MET A 1 -55.30 -2.41 37.46
C MET A 1 -54.29 -3.54 37.56
N ARG A 2 -54.56 -4.70 36.92
CA ARG A 2 -53.81 -5.94 37.13
C ARG A 2 -52.74 -6.03 36.03
N PHE A 3 -51.48 -5.77 36.37
CA PHE A 3 -50.36 -6.00 35.44
C PHE A 3 -50.27 -7.51 35.21
N VAL A 4 -50.86 -7.97 34.11
CA VAL A 4 -50.73 -9.35 33.66
C VAL A 4 -49.26 -9.56 33.30
N ASN A 5 -48.64 -10.51 33.98
CA ASN A 5 -47.24 -10.88 33.85
C ASN A 5 -47.04 -11.55 32.49
N ASP A 6 -47.02 -10.77 31.41
CA ASP A 6 -46.82 -11.27 30.04
C ASP A 6 -45.34 -11.54 29.81
N LYS A 7 -44.91 -12.72 30.28
CA LYS A 7 -43.54 -13.24 30.15
C LYS A 7 -43.08 -13.26 28.69
N ARG A 8 -44.00 -13.37 27.72
CA ARG A 8 -43.69 -13.41 26.29
C ARG A 8 -43.41 -12.01 25.72
N GLY A 9 -44.06 -10.99 26.26
CA GLY A 9 -43.73 -9.58 25.98
C GLY A 9 -42.37 -9.20 26.58
N GLN A 10 -42.12 -9.59 27.83
CA GLN A 10 -40.85 -9.32 28.53
C GLN A 10 -39.65 -9.95 27.79
N ILE A 11 -39.77 -11.19 27.31
CA ILE A 11 -38.72 -11.86 26.53
C ILE A 11 -38.41 -11.11 25.23
N ARG A 12 -39.42 -10.66 24.49
CA ARG A 12 -39.22 -9.89 23.24
C ARG A 12 -38.56 -8.55 23.47
N ILE A 13 -38.86 -7.89 24.60
CA ILE A 13 -38.20 -6.63 24.99
C ILE A 13 -36.73 -6.88 25.33
N ILE A 14 -36.43 -7.93 26.10
CA ILE A 14 -35.05 -8.30 26.44
C ILE A 14 -34.25 -8.66 25.18
N GLU A 15 -34.85 -9.39 24.24
CA GLU A 15 -34.24 -9.77 22.97
C GLU A 15 -33.89 -8.55 22.11
N ALA A 16 -34.82 -7.60 21.96
CA ALA A 16 -34.59 -6.36 21.23
C ALA A 16 -33.49 -5.48 21.89
N LEU A 17 -33.43 -5.48 23.22
CA LEU A 17 -32.40 -4.78 23.97
C LEU A 17 -31.02 -5.42 23.74
N PHE A 18 -30.91 -6.74 23.79
CA PHE A 18 -29.66 -7.44 23.49
C PHE A 18 -29.22 -7.25 22.03
N ALA A 19 -30.16 -7.31 21.08
CA ALA A 19 -29.86 -7.08 19.66
C ALA A 19 -29.31 -5.66 19.41
N SER A 20 -29.91 -4.65 20.05
CA SER A 20 -29.41 -3.27 19.92
C SER A 20 -28.04 -3.07 20.58
N LEU A 21 -27.79 -3.70 21.73
CA LEU A 21 -26.48 -3.67 22.39
C LEU A 21 -25.40 -4.35 21.54
N LEU A 22 -25.70 -5.47 20.90
CA LEU A 22 -24.80 -6.16 19.98
C LEU A 22 -24.48 -5.28 18.75
N MET A 23 -25.49 -4.66 18.14
CA MET A 23 -25.28 -3.72 17.03
C MET A 23 -24.34 -2.57 17.44
N ILE A 24 -24.57 -1.94 18.60
CA ILE A 24 -23.71 -0.85 19.09
C ILE A 24 -22.29 -1.35 19.37
N SER A 25 -22.15 -2.55 19.95
CA SER A 25 -20.84 -3.15 20.25
C SER A 25 -20.03 -3.44 18.98
N THR A 26 -20.69 -3.83 17.89
CA THR A 26 -20.02 -4.00 16.60
C THR A 26 -19.48 -2.68 16.04
N ILE A 27 -20.13 -1.55 16.31
CA ILE A 27 -19.66 -0.24 15.86
C ILE A 27 -18.41 0.20 16.64
N THR A 28 -18.31 -0.12 17.95
CA THR A 28 -17.14 0.22 18.77
C THR A 28 -15.92 -0.67 18.55
N LEU A 29 -16.11 -1.88 18.00
CA LEU A 29 -15.00 -2.79 17.67
C LEU A 29 -14.36 -2.53 16.31
N VAL A 30 -15.01 -1.74 15.44
CA VAL A 30 -14.35 -1.24 14.24
C VAL A 30 -13.33 -0.21 14.71
N PRO A 31 -12.02 -0.45 14.52
CA PRO A 31 -11.03 0.58 14.81
C PRO A 31 -11.39 1.79 13.94
N SER A 32 -11.80 2.89 14.56
CA SER A 32 -11.89 4.16 13.85
C SER A 32 -10.45 4.48 13.40
N GLN A 33 -10.18 4.37 12.10
CA GLN A 33 -8.93 4.88 11.51
C GLN A 33 -8.91 6.43 11.50
N LEU A 34 -9.45 7.07 12.54
CA LEU A 34 -9.54 8.51 12.70
C LEU A 34 -8.57 8.93 13.80
N GLY A 35 -7.31 9.00 13.40
CA GLY A 35 -6.21 9.42 14.25
C GLY A 35 -4.85 9.11 13.63
N ILE A 36 -4.72 9.18 12.30
CA ILE A 36 -3.40 9.11 11.67
C ILE A 36 -2.85 10.52 11.72
N GLU A 37 -2.04 10.83 12.74
CA GLU A 37 -0.98 11.81 12.53
C GLU A 37 -0.29 11.40 11.22
N LYS A 38 -0.34 12.27 10.20
CA LYS A 38 0.36 12.03 8.94
C LYS A 38 1.85 12.08 9.21
N THR A 39 2.41 10.98 9.71
CA THR A 39 3.85 10.78 9.74
C THR A 39 4.34 10.79 8.29
N HIS A 40 5.53 11.34 8.05
CA HIS A 40 6.18 11.30 6.73
C HIS A 40 6.22 9.89 6.15
N PHE A 41 6.27 8.87 7.03
CA PHE A 41 6.10 7.47 6.68
C PHE A 41 4.84 7.20 5.85
N ASN A 42 3.67 7.59 6.34
CA ASN A 42 2.40 7.33 5.68
C ASN A 42 2.26 8.13 4.37
N SER A 43 2.78 9.36 4.31
CA SER A 43 2.74 10.13 3.07
C SER A 43 3.64 9.53 1.99
N TYR A 44 4.92 9.28 2.28
CA TYR A 44 5.86 8.73 1.30
C TYR A 44 5.51 7.30 0.89
N TYR A 45 5.00 6.48 1.82
CA TYR A 45 4.49 5.15 1.47
C TYR A 45 3.34 5.24 0.47
N SER A 46 2.37 6.14 0.72
CA SER A 46 1.23 6.34 -0.19
C SER A 46 1.65 6.90 -1.55
N GLU A 47 2.55 7.88 -1.59
CA GLU A 47 3.08 8.48 -2.81
C GLU A 47 3.84 7.45 -3.64
N GLY A 48 4.78 6.71 -3.03
CA GLY A 48 5.55 5.69 -3.74
C GLY A 48 4.70 4.52 -4.23
N THR A 49 3.69 4.12 -3.45
CA THR A 49 2.71 3.10 -3.89
C THR A 49 1.93 3.60 -5.11
N GLN A 50 1.44 4.85 -5.08
CA GLN A 50 0.71 5.43 -6.20
C GLN A 50 1.57 5.52 -7.46
N VAL A 51 2.86 5.86 -7.33
CA VAL A 51 3.81 5.87 -8.46
C VAL A 51 3.90 4.49 -9.10
N LEU A 52 4.13 3.43 -8.31
CA LEU A 52 4.27 2.07 -8.83
C LEU A 52 2.96 1.57 -9.48
N VAL A 53 1.82 1.80 -8.82
CA VAL A 53 0.50 1.45 -9.36
C VAL A 53 0.24 2.18 -10.68
N SER A 54 0.57 3.47 -10.77
CA SER A 54 0.35 4.26 -12.00
C SER A 54 1.24 3.81 -13.17
N LEU A 55 2.44 3.31 -12.89
CA LEU A 55 3.34 2.79 -13.91
C LEU A 55 2.89 1.42 -14.40
N ASP A 56 2.42 0.58 -13.48
CA ASP A 56 1.91 -0.75 -13.80
C ASP A 56 0.57 -0.68 -14.55
N SER A 57 -0.34 0.19 -14.13
CA SER A 57 -1.63 0.39 -14.79
C SER A 57 -1.50 0.86 -16.24
N ASN A 58 -0.39 1.53 -16.58
CA ASN A 58 -0.07 1.97 -17.93
C ASN A 58 0.68 0.89 -18.76
N GLY A 59 0.88 -0.31 -18.22
CA GLY A 59 1.63 -1.41 -18.84
C GLY A 59 3.14 -1.15 -18.99
N LYS A 60 3.65 -0.07 -18.40
CA LYS A 60 5.04 0.36 -18.54
C LYS A 60 5.96 -0.37 -17.58
N LEU A 61 5.48 -0.74 -16.39
CA LEU A 61 6.35 -1.30 -15.36
C LEU A 61 6.94 -2.65 -15.78
N SER A 62 6.10 -3.61 -16.16
CA SER A 62 6.53 -4.94 -16.61
C SER A 62 7.35 -4.87 -17.90
N SER A 63 6.90 -4.11 -18.91
CA SER A 63 7.63 -3.97 -20.18
C SER A 63 9.04 -3.41 -20.00
N LEU A 64 9.20 -2.37 -19.17
CA LEU A 64 10.52 -1.80 -18.88
C LEU A 64 11.43 -2.77 -18.11
N ILE A 65 10.87 -3.65 -17.28
CA ILE A 65 11.61 -4.68 -16.56
C ILE A 65 12.08 -5.78 -17.51
N GLU A 66 11.19 -6.28 -18.37
CA GLU A 66 11.49 -7.32 -19.36
C GLU A 66 12.56 -6.88 -20.35
N GLU A 67 12.47 -5.63 -20.82
CA GLU A 67 13.47 -5.02 -21.71
C GLU A 67 14.77 -4.64 -20.99
N ARG A 68 14.85 -4.82 -19.67
CA ARG A 68 15.96 -4.36 -18.81
C ARG A 68 16.29 -2.88 -19.01
N ASN A 69 15.26 -2.07 -19.31
CA ASN A 69 15.41 -0.66 -19.63
C ASN A 69 15.38 0.21 -18.36
N TRP A 70 16.38 -0.01 -17.50
CA TRP A 70 16.50 0.66 -16.20
C TRP A 70 16.62 2.18 -16.29
N THR A 71 17.22 2.68 -17.38
CA THR A 71 17.33 4.13 -17.63
C THR A 71 15.95 4.75 -17.82
N SER A 72 15.07 4.11 -18.58
CA SER A 72 13.72 4.63 -18.81
C SER A 72 12.83 4.45 -17.57
N LEU A 73 12.96 3.32 -16.85
CA LEU A 73 12.30 3.11 -15.57
C LEU A 73 12.65 4.21 -14.56
N LYS A 74 13.94 4.53 -14.43
CA LYS A 74 14.43 5.65 -13.60
C LYS A 74 13.76 6.96 -13.99
N LYS A 75 13.75 7.31 -15.28
CA LYS A 75 13.17 8.56 -15.78
C LYS A 75 11.67 8.65 -15.50
N CYS A 76 10.94 7.55 -15.72
CA CYS A 76 9.51 7.48 -15.45
C CYS A 76 9.22 7.77 -13.97
N ILE A 77 9.90 7.08 -13.05
CA ILE A 77 9.71 7.27 -11.61
C ILE A 77 10.13 8.68 -11.19
N GLN A 78 11.26 9.18 -11.69
CA GLN A 78 11.74 10.53 -11.40
C GLN A 78 10.81 11.63 -11.91
N SER A 79 10.02 11.38 -12.96
CA SER A 79 9.05 12.36 -13.49
C SER A 79 7.77 12.48 -12.66
N VAL A 80 7.45 11.46 -11.85
CA VAL A 80 6.23 11.43 -11.03
C VAL A 80 6.53 11.77 -9.57
N LEU A 81 7.71 11.38 -9.07
CA LEU A 81 8.11 11.69 -7.71
C LEU A 81 8.48 13.17 -7.54
N PRO A 82 8.16 13.78 -6.39
CA PRO A 82 8.68 15.08 -6.00
C PRO A 82 10.22 15.14 -6.06
N VAL A 83 10.76 16.24 -6.55
CA VAL A 83 12.23 16.46 -6.68
C VAL A 83 12.97 16.48 -5.35
N SER A 84 12.26 16.69 -4.24
CA SER A 84 12.79 16.68 -2.87
C SER A 84 12.97 15.28 -2.28
N LEU A 85 12.56 14.23 -2.99
CA LEU A 85 12.69 12.85 -2.54
C LEU A 85 13.88 12.17 -3.21
N TRP A 86 14.72 11.55 -2.39
CA TRP A 86 15.63 10.52 -2.84
C TRP A 86 14.87 9.22 -3.10
N PHE A 87 15.27 8.49 -4.14
CA PHE A 87 14.77 7.14 -4.37
C PHE A 87 15.86 6.16 -4.83
N ASN A 88 15.62 4.89 -4.53
CA ASN A 88 16.34 3.75 -5.08
C ASN A 88 15.36 2.64 -5.43
N ILE A 89 15.55 1.98 -6.57
CA ILE A 89 14.72 0.84 -6.99
C ILE A 89 15.60 -0.39 -7.07
N THR A 90 15.08 -1.49 -6.53
CA THR A 90 15.63 -2.83 -6.71
C THR A 90 14.52 -3.70 -7.28
N VAL A 91 14.83 -4.43 -8.35
CA VAL A 91 13.87 -5.35 -8.97
C VAL A 91 14.33 -6.77 -8.69
N PHE A 92 13.40 -7.58 -8.20
CA PHE A 92 13.62 -8.98 -7.92
C PHE A 92 12.78 -9.86 -8.85
N ASP A 93 13.28 -11.04 -9.17
CA ASP A 93 12.48 -12.11 -9.76
C ASP A 93 11.63 -12.83 -8.69
N GLU A 94 10.88 -13.84 -9.13
CA GLU A 94 10.06 -14.72 -8.29
C GLU A 94 10.84 -15.46 -7.19
N ASN A 95 12.16 -15.63 -7.36
CA ASN A 95 13.05 -16.27 -6.41
C ASN A 95 13.75 -15.27 -5.47
N LEU A 96 13.34 -13.99 -5.49
CA LEU A 96 13.97 -12.88 -4.76
C LEU A 96 15.43 -12.61 -5.17
N THR A 97 15.80 -13.00 -6.40
CA THR A 97 17.10 -12.67 -6.98
C THR A 97 17.04 -11.28 -7.60
N ILE A 98 18.03 -10.44 -7.30
CA ILE A 98 18.13 -9.11 -7.90
C ILE A 98 18.43 -9.26 -9.40
N ILE A 99 17.58 -8.69 -10.25
CA ILE A 99 17.73 -8.78 -11.70
C ILE A 99 18.31 -7.53 -12.34
N ASN A 100 18.24 -6.38 -11.66
CA ASN A 100 18.83 -5.15 -12.18
C ASN A 100 20.36 -5.18 -12.02
N ASP A 101 21.06 -5.01 -13.14
CA ASP A 101 22.52 -4.99 -13.24
C ASP A 101 23.12 -3.58 -13.09
N ALA A 102 22.27 -2.54 -13.16
CA ALA A 102 22.63 -1.16 -12.91
C ALA A 102 21.88 -0.58 -11.71
N LYS A 103 22.48 0.44 -11.09
CA LYS A 103 21.86 1.19 -10.00
C LYS A 103 20.72 2.07 -10.52
N ILE A 104 19.53 1.91 -9.97
CA ILE A 104 18.34 2.69 -10.34
C ILE A 104 18.01 3.68 -9.22
N SER A 105 18.78 4.77 -9.12
CA SER A 105 18.57 5.82 -8.11
C SER A 105 18.76 7.22 -8.68
N ASN A 106 18.17 8.24 -8.04
CA ASN A 106 18.40 9.65 -8.40
C ASN A 106 19.60 10.30 -7.67
N GLY A 107 20.24 9.60 -6.74
CA GLY A 107 21.44 10.11 -6.05
C GLY A 107 22.05 9.15 -5.03
N GLY A 108 22.95 9.69 -4.20
CA GLY A 108 23.46 9.06 -2.97
C GLY A 108 22.44 9.17 -1.84
N LEU A 109 22.54 8.29 -0.83
CA LEU A 109 21.62 8.28 0.30
C LEU A 109 21.70 9.60 1.08
N ILE A 110 20.56 10.24 1.36
CA ILE A 110 20.49 11.58 1.95
C ILE A 110 19.94 11.57 3.40
N SER A 111 19.33 10.46 3.85
CA SER A 111 18.71 10.34 5.17
C SER A 111 18.78 8.91 5.70
N ASP A 112 18.79 8.78 7.03
CA ASP A 112 18.72 7.49 7.74
C ASP A 112 17.30 6.92 7.79
N GLU A 113 16.28 7.75 7.57
CA GLU A 113 14.88 7.33 7.55
C GLU A 113 14.48 6.95 6.11
N ILE A 114 14.64 5.67 5.80
CA ILE A 114 14.30 5.09 4.49
C ILE A 114 13.01 4.28 4.61
N ILE A 115 12.06 4.55 3.72
CA ILE A 115 10.83 3.78 3.59
C ILE A 115 10.98 2.87 2.40
N ALA A 116 10.68 1.58 2.58
CA ALA A 116 10.72 0.58 1.51
C ALA A 116 9.30 0.09 1.19
N ILE A 117 8.92 0.21 -0.08
CA ILE A 117 7.64 -0.23 -0.62
C ILE A 117 7.94 -1.41 -1.54
N ASN A 118 7.30 -2.55 -1.30
CA ASN A 118 7.38 -3.72 -2.18
C ASN A 118 6.09 -3.83 -2.99
N TYR A 119 6.22 -3.86 -4.31
CA TYR A 119 5.11 -3.96 -5.23
C TYR A 119 5.28 -5.19 -6.12
N VAL A 120 4.24 -6.00 -6.26
CA VAL A 120 4.24 -7.15 -7.16
C VAL A 120 3.77 -6.69 -8.54
N CYS A 121 4.59 -6.93 -9.55
CA CYS A 121 4.31 -6.62 -10.94
C CYS A 121 4.30 -7.92 -11.74
N ALA A 122 3.22 -8.19 -12.46
CA ALA A 122 3.12 -9.36 -13.33
C ALA A 122 3.37 -8.94 -14.79
N SER A 123 4.15 -9.75 -15.50
CA SER A 123 4.33 -9.62 -16.94
C SER A 123 2.99 -9.76 -17.67
N LEU A 124 2.76 -8.91 -18.66
CA LEU A 124 1.66 -9.02 -19.61
C LEU A 124 2.07 -9.79 -20.89
N SER A 125 3.31 -10.27 -20.96
CA SER A 125 3.86 -10.98 -22.11
C SER A 125 3.35 -12.44 -22.18
N GLN A 126 3.61 -13.11 -23.31
CA GLN A 126 3.28 -14.53 -23.48
C GLN A 126 4.06 -15.44 -22.51
N ASN A 127 5.22 -14.98 -22.04
CA ASN A 127 6.01 -15.68 -21.03
C ASN A 127 5.69 -15.06 -19.68
N TYR A 128 4.74 -15.67 -18.97
CA TYR A 128 4.35 -15.24 -17.64
C TYR A 128 5.58 -15.17 -16.72
N ALA A 129 5.82 -13.99 -16.15
CA ALA A 129 6.87 -13.73 -15.19
C ALA A 129 6.32 -12.82 -14.09
N ILE A 130 6.77 -13.04 -12.85
CA ILE A 130 6.42 -12.21 -11.70
C ILE A 130 7.67 -11.49 -11.22
N TYR A 131 7.54 -10.20 -10.98
CA TYR A 131 8.59 -9.35 -10.44
C TYR A 131 8.15 -8.73 -9.11
N ILE A 132 9.11 -8.53 -8.22
CA ILE A 132 8.92 -7.71 -7.03
C ILE A 132 9.75 -6.44 -7.21
N VAL A 133 9.08 -5.30 -7.28
CA VAL A 133 9.71 -3.99 -7.38
C VAL A 133 9.76 -3.39 -5.98
N ARG A 134 10.97 -3.25 -5.43
CA ARG A 134 11.21 -2.53 -4.19
C ARG A 134 11.59 -1.09 -4.49
N LEU A 135 10.71 -0.15 -4.16
CA LEU A 135 10.99 1.28 -4.19
C LEU A 135 11.35 1.75 -2.78
N GLN A 136 12.54 2.31 -2.63
CA GLN A 136 12.99 2.96 -1.42
C GLN A 136 12.89 4.47 -1.60
N LEU A 137 12.34 5.16 -0.60
CA LEU A 137 12.18 6.61 -0.58
C LEU A 137 12.77 7.20 0.70
N ALA A 138 13.36 8.38 0.58
CA ALA A 138 13.81 9.18 1.71
C ALA A 138 13.68 10.67 1.39
N GLY A 139 13.22 11.48 2.35
CA GLY A 139 13.16 12.93 2.22
C GLY A 139 14.49 13.59 2.54
N VAL A 140 14.80 14.69 1.84
CA VAL A 140 15.84 15.63 2.29
C VAL A 140 15.30 16.42 3.48
N LYS A 141 15.99 16.37 4.63
CA LYS A 141 15.67 17.23 5.78
C LYS A 141 16.10 18.67 5.51
#